data_AF-D7FIX6-F1
#
_entry.id   AF-D7FIX6-F1
#
_cell.length_a   1.000
_cell.length_b   1.000
_cell.length_c   1.000
_cell.angle_alpha   90.00
_cell.angle_beta   90.00
_cell.angle_gamma   90.00
#
_symmetry.space_group_name_H-M   'P 1'
#
loop_
_entity.id
_entity.type
_entity.pdbx_description
1 polymer ?
#
loop_
_entity_poly.entity_id
_entity_poly.type
_entity_poly.pdbx_seq_one_letter_code
_entity_poly.pdbx_strand_id
1 'polypeptide(L)'
;MAITRKTFIDPPVLRKPLAFVLLVINVFVPGLGTVIAGFLTCKLKSIFTGILQLVTTSLVVGWVWSVMWGWELWTLARRHPFTPLLDP
;
A
#
# COMPACT_ATOMS: atom_id res chain seq x y z
N MET A 1 1.44 24.71 4.68
CA MET A 1 0.52 24.03 5.62
C MET A 1 0.34 22.60 5.13
N ALA A 2 1.15 21.66 5.62
CA ALA A 2 1.00 20.25 5.26
C ALA A 2 -0.23 19.73 5.99
N ILE A 3 -1.35 19.59 5.28
CA ILE A 3 -2.52 18.88 5.79
C ILE A 3 -2.11 17.41 5.81
N THR A 4 -1.49 16.95 6.90
CA THR A 4 -1.35 15.52 7.18
C THR A 4 -2.74 15.01 7.54
N ARG A 5 -3.58 14.74 6.53
CA ARG A 5 -4.74 13.89 6.76
C ARG A 5 -4.17 12.54 7.16
N LYS A 6 -4.16 12.22 8.46
CA LYS A 6 -4.17 10.83 8.90
C LYS A 6 -5.49 10.25 8.43
N THR A 7 -5.52 9.75 7.21
CA THR A 7 -6.70 9.07 6.70
C THR A 7 -6.83 7.75 7.45
N PHE A 8 -8.04 7.35 7.79
CA PHE A 8 -8.27 6.13 8.57
C PHE A 8 -7.68 4.85 7.92
N ILE A 9 -7.33 4.94 6.63
CA ILE A 9 -6.75 3.89 5.79
C ILE A 9 -5.40 4.38 5.21
N ASP A 10 -4.46 4.75 6.08
CA ASP A 10 -3.11 5.12 5.64
C ASP A 10 -2.28 3.85 5.31
N PRO A 11 -1.64 3.78 4.12
CA PRO A 11 -0.74 2.69 3.80
C PRO A 11 0.46 2.64 4.75
N PRO A 12 1.01 1.45 5.02
CA PRO A 12 2.18 1.31 5.87
C PRO A 12 3.42 1.95 5.26
N VAL A 13 4.32 2.44 6.12
CA VAL A 13 5.65 2.86 5.70
C VAL A 13 6.50 1.61 5.47
N LEU A 14 7.18 1.54 4.33
CA LEU A 14 8.03 0.42 3.94
C LEU A 14 9.40 0.94 3.48
N ARG A 15 10.38 0.04 3.39
CA ARG A 15 11.66 0.33 2.73
C ARG A 15 11.44 0.64 1.25
N LYS A 16 12.18 1.60 0.70
CA LYS A 16 12.14 2.01 -0.72
C LYS A 16 12.10 0.85 -1.73
N PRO A 17 13.03 -0.13 -1.70
CA PRO A 17 13.00 -1.22 -2.67
C PRO A 17 11.72 -2.07 -2.55
N LEU A 18 11.25 -2.34 -1.33
CA LEU A 18 10.02 -3.09 -1.12
C LEU A 18 8.80 -2.30 -1.61
N ALA A 19 8.69 -1.02 -1.26
CA ALA A 19 7.59 -0.18 -1.71
C ALA A 19 7.49 -0.09 -3.24
N PHE A 20 8.63 -0.01 -3.93
CA PHE A 20 8.68 -0.04 -5.40
C PHE A 20 8.21 -1.39 -5.96
N VAL A 21 8.69 -2.50 -5.40
CA VAL A 21 8.26 -3.84 -5.81
C VAL A 21 6.75 -4.02 -5.60
N LEU A 22 6.21 -3.60 -4.45
CA LEU A 22 4.78 -3.72 -4.17
C LEU A 22 3.93 -2.81 -5.08
N LEU A 23 4.44 -1.64 -5.49
CA LEU A 23 3.81 -0.82 -6.52
C LEU A 23 3.72 -1.57 -7.85
N VAL A 24 4.83 -2.16 -8.32
CA VAL A 24 4.84 -2.94 -9.57
C VAL A 24 3.86 -4.11 -9.48
N ILE A 25 3.83 -4.83 -8.35
CA ILE A 25 2.88 -5.92 -8.12
C ILE A 25 1.44 -5.42 -8.21
N ASN A 26 1.09 -4.29 -7.59
CA ASN A 26 -0.26 -3.75 -7.64
C ASN A 26 -0.71 -3.29 -9.05
N VAL A 27 0.23 -2.99 -9.95
CA VAL A 27 -0.09 -2.66 -11.36
C VAL A 27 -0.53 -3.91 -12.13
N PHE A 28 0.13 -5.05 -11.91
CA PHE A 28 -0.15 -6.30 -12.64
C PHE A 28 -1.18 -7.19 -11.94
N VAL A 29 -1.13 -7.27 -10.62
CA VAL A 29 -2.00 -8.08 -9.76
C VAL A 29 -2.60 -7.16 -8.70
N PRO A 30 -3.73 -6.51 -9.01
CA PRO A 30 -4.31 -5.51 -8.13
C PRO A 30 -4.72 -6.10 -6.79
N GLY A 31 -4.23 -5.50 -5.70
CA GLY A 31 -4.50 -5.87 -4.32
C GLY A 31 -3.44 -6.76 -3.69
N LEU A 32 -2.65 -7.49 -4.48
CA LEU A 32 -1.65 -8.42 -3.95
C LEU A 32 -0.52 -7.70 -3.20
N GLY A 33 0.02 -6.63 -3.78
CA GLY A 33 1.05 -5.82 -3.13
C GLY A 33 0.55 -5.16 -1.85
N THR A 34 -0.72 -4.77 -1.82
CA THR A 34 -1.40 -4.22 -0.64
C THR A 34 -1.58 -5.25 0.48
N VAL A 35 -1.93 -6.50 0.15
CA VAL A 35 -2.02 -7.61 1.11
C VAL A 35 -0.66 -7.94 1.70
N ILE A 36 0.39 -8.05 0.86
CA ILE A 36 1.76 -8.31 1.30
C ILE A 36 2.24 -7.20 2.23
N ALA A 37 2.01 -5.93 1.88
CA ALA A 37 2.34 -4.79 2.74
C ALA A 37 1.68 -4.93 4.12
N GLY A 38 0.40 -5.34 4.16
CA GLY A 38 -0.33 -5.56 5.39
C GLY A 38 0.25 -6.67 6.27
N PHE A 39 0.70 -7.78 5.69
CA PHE A 39 1.38 -8.83 6.45
C PHE A 39 2.76 -8.40 6.96
N LEU A 40 3.55 -7.72 6.13
CA LEU A 40 4.89 -7.25 6.50
C LEU A 40 4.87 -6.25 7.67
N THR A 41 3.79 -5.49 7.82
CA THR A 41 3.65 -4.49 8.89
C THR A 41 2.55 -4.84 9.88
N CYS A 42 2.03 -6.07 9.89
CA CYS A 42 0.93 -6.49 10.78
C CYS A 42 -0.32 -5.58 10.75
N LYS A 43 -0.62 -4.93 9.62
CA LYS A 43 -1.77 -4.01 9.47
C LYS A 43 -2.95 -4.70 8.79
N LEU A 44 -3.87 -5.20 9.60
CA LEU A 44 -5.14 -5.81 9.17
C LEU A 44 -5.92 -4.93 8.18
N LYS A 45 -5.90 -3.61 8.36
CA LYS A 45 -6.57 -2.66 7.44
C LYS A 45 -6.03 -2.75 6.02
N SER A 46 -4.71 -2.91 5.85
CA SER A 46 -4.08 -3.06 4.55
C SER A 46 -4.42 -4.42 3.94
N ILE A 47 -4.46 -5.49 4.74
CA ILE A 47 -4.92 -6.81 4.28
C ILE A 47 -6.36 -6.73 3.77
N PHE A 48 -7.27 -6.15 4.54
CA PHE A 48 -8.67 -5.99 4.14
C PHE A 48 -8.83 -5.13 2.88
N THR A 49 -8.06 -4.02 2.79
CA THR A 49 -8.04 -3.16 1.61
C THR A 49 -7.58 -3.92 0.37
N GLY A 50 -6.53 -4.73 0.48
CA GLY A 50 -6.02 -5.53 -0.63
C GLY A 50 -6.98 -6.62 -1.09
N ILE A 51 -7.69 -7.28 -0.15
CA ILE A 51 -8.76 -8.23 -0.48
C ILE A 51 -9.92 -7.52 -1.19
N LEU A 52 -10.33 -6.34 -0.72
CA LEU A 52 -11.39 -5.57 -1.37
C LEU A 52 -10.98 -5.12 -2.77
N GLN A 53 -9.72 -4.73 -2.97
CA GLN A 53 -9.15 -4.42 -4.29
C GLN A 53 -9.24 -5.61 -5.24
N LEU A 54 -8.94 -6.83 -4.78
CA LEU A 54 -9.08 -8.05 -5.60
C LEU A 54 -10.54 -8.30 -6.01
N VAL A 55 -11.49 -8.19 -5.08
CA VAL A 55 -12.92 -8.41 -5.36
C VAL A 55 -13.49 -7.35 -6.31
N THR A 56 -13.07 -6.10 -6.15
CA THR A 56 -13.55 -4.96 -6.95
C THR A 56 -12.75 -4.72 -8.24
N THR A 57 -11.71 -5.53 -8.49
CA THR A 57 -10.88 -5.41 -9.69
C THR A 57 -11.66 -5.67 -10.97
N SER A 58 -12.63 -6.59 -10.95
CA SER A 58 -13.50 -6.87 -12.12
C SER A 58 -14.28 -5.64 -12.59
N LEU A 59 -14.42 -4.61 -11.74
CA LEU A 59 -15.08 -3.34 -12.06
C LEU A 59 -14.10 -2.24 -12.47
N VAL A 60 -12.81 -2.54 -12.68
CA VAL A 60 -11.69 -1.60 -12.91
C VAL A 60 -11.40 -0.66 -11.72
N VAL A 61 -12.41 -0.34 -10.90
CA VAL A 61 -12.29 0.47 -9.68
C VAL A 61 -11.25 -0.11 -8.72
N GLY A 62 -11.27 -1.43 -8.49
CA GLY A 62 -10.30 -2.09 -7.63
C GLY A 62 -8.86 -2.01 -8.16
N TRP A 63 -8.71 -2.01 -9.49
CA TRP A 63 -7.40 -1.87 -10.13
C TRP A 63 -6.84 -0.46 -9.96
N VAL A 64 -7.61 0.58 -10.29
CA VAL A 64 -7.18 1.98 -10.11
C VAL A 64 -6.85 2.26 -8.64
N TRP A 65 -7.69 1.76 -7.72
CA TRP A 65 -7.44 1.87 -6.29
C TRP A 65 -6.13 1.17 -5.89
N SER A 66 -5.86 -0.02 -6.43
CA SER A 66 -4.62 -0.74 -6.15
C SER A 66 -3.37 0.02 -6.61
N VAL A 67 -3.41 0.62 -7.81
CA VAL A 67 -2.31 1.44 -8.34
C VAL A 67 -2.08 2.68 -7.48
N MET A 68 -3.16 3.39 -7.09
CA MET A 68 -3.06 4.53 -6.16
C MET A 68 -2.42 4.13 -4.83
N TRP A 69 -2.77 2.96 -4.30
CA TRP A 69 -2.16 2.41 -3.09
C TRP A 69 -0.67 2.11 -3.26
N GLY A 70 -0.28 1.50 -4.38
CA GLY A 70 1.13 1.29 -4.70
C GLY A 70 1.92 2.59 -4.78
N TRP A 71 1.33 3.64 -5.37
CA TRP A 71 1.96 4.95 -5.51
C TRP A 71 2.18 5.62 -4.15
N GLU A 72 1.22 5.49 -3.24
CA GLU A 72 1.32 6.05 -1.90
C GLU A 72 2.40 5.30 -1.08
N LEU A 73 2.48 3.96 -1.17
CA LEU A 73 3.56 3.18 -0.55
C LEU A 73 4.94 3.69 -0.99
N TRP A 74 5.13 3.88 -2.31
CA TRP A 74 6.37 4.42 -2.86
C TRP A 74 6.67 5.83 -2.37
N THR A 75 5.65 6.69 -2.31
CA THR A 75 5.80 8.09 -1.88
C THR A 75 6.12 8.17 -0.40
N LEU A 76 5.49 7.37 0.45
CA LEU A 76 5.80 7.26 1.89
C LEU A 76 7.23 6.75 2.12
N ALA A 77 7.64 5.72 1.39
CA ALA A 77 9.00 5.19 1.49
C ALA A 77 10.08 6.21 1.06
N ARG A 78 9.75 7.10 0.11
CA ARG A 78 10.64 8.20 -0.28
C ARG A 78 10.75 9.28 0.80
N ARG A 79 9.67 9.54 1.54
CA ARG A 79 9.63 10.52 2.63
C ARG A 79 10.35 10.02 3.91
N HIS A 80 10.38 8.71 4.13
CA HIS A 80 11.00 8.09 5.30
C HIS A 80 12.13 7.11 4.91
N PRO A 81 13.35 7.61 4.63
CA PRO A 81 14.45 6.78 4.14
C PRO A 81 15.05 5.80 5.16
N PHE A 82 14.82 5.99 6.47
CA PHE A 82 15.45 5.23 7.56
C PHE A 82 14.44 4.52 8.49
N THR A 83 13.33 3.99 7.97
CA THR A 83 12.40 3.21 8.79
C THR A 83 12.75 1.71 8.79
N PRO A 84 12.93 1.08 9.97
CA PRO A 84 12.90 -0.37 10.09
C PRO A 84 11.50 -0.89 9.74
N LEU A 85 11.40 -2.09 9.16
CA LEU A 85 10.14 -2.69 8.69
C LEU A 85 9.16 -3.08 9.83
N LEU A 86 9.39 -2.59 11.04
CA LEU A 86 8.85 -3.12 12.29
C LEU A 86 8.38 -2.01 13.22
N ASP A 87 7.84 -0.91 12.69
CA ASP A 87 7.14 0.04 13.55
C ASP A 87 5.80 -0.64 13.94
N PRO A 88 5.65 -1.11 15.19
CA PRO A 88 4.50 -1.92 15.61
C PRO A 88 3.18 -1.15 15.58
#